data_AF-A0A1G3R9H7-F1
#
_entry.id   AF-A0A1G3R9H7-F1
#
_cell.length_a   1.000
_cell.length_b   1.000
_cell.length_c   1.000
_cell.angle_alpha   90.00
_cell.angle_beta   90.00
_cell.angle_gamma   90.00
#
_symmetry.space_group_name_H-M   'P 1'
#
loop_
_entity.id
_entity.type
_entity.pdbx_description
1 polymer ?
#
loop_
_entity_poly.entity_id
_entity_poly.type
_entity_poly.pdbx_seq_one_letter_code
_entity_poly.pdbx_strand_id
1 'polypeptide(L)'
;MEAQSNLTIGWAELDVASLDDGMSRLGVLLPKALMKATSFISERYVPQTESAIRSLNSVNIEVEKARDAVSAARRKRDLVSISTRDPAKRAADLRSAQAALDKTIAALDLLLLGQNGISDDTPSVASVLKLWNGHENGSLLPPVGVPALVCAENKLDLLVHGKIESIGPYLIVELVLYIAATNEESWKAAEYAAFDDMDGLVASLDRSLATALAGRDFGRVFFDVSPEIAEIKVEGKDYPGNNLLFYSQGSYLATVSASGYRPASSRFAIVPGTDTRVELKLAPIQEAPVFIESFPSGASLYLDGALMGFTPLELSGAAFPRVLTARMDGFDELRLVLRPGLDSGRVVLDLQASDGLVYADRFEQAKGAFYQSLGWFILSLPVTVLSYGTFNSYMSLVSSSPSVSERTQNTLTVYYYGSQTVLWISAAVSASLATNSIVRLVRYIKAAR
;
A
#
# COMPACT_ATOMS: atom_id res chain seq x y z
N MET A 1 -27.67 13.77 3.30
CA MET A 1 -26.48 13.46 2.48
C MET A 1 -26.38 14.59 1.48
N GLU A 2 -25.91 15.75 1.95
CA GLU A 2 -25.74 16.93 1.10
C GLU A 2 -24.63 16.65 0.08
N ALA A 3 -24.83 17.06 -1.17
CA ALA A 3 -23.88 16.83 -2.25
C ALA A 3 -22.57 17.55 -1.92
N GLN A 4 -21.57 16.81 -1.43
CA GLN A 4 -20.20 17.30 -1.32
C GLN A 4 -19.72 17.67 -2.73
N SER A 5 -19.58 18.97 -3.00
CA SER A 5 -18.95 19.44 -4.23
C SER A 5 -17.46 19.07 -4.18
N ASN A 6 -16.96 18.48 -5.27
CA ASN A 6 -15.53 18.28 -5.45
C ASN A 6 -14.95 19.59 -5.99
N LEU A 7 -13.95 20.13 -5.30
CA LEU A 7 -13.18 21.29 -5.75
C LEU A 7 -11.85 20.82 -6.31
N THR A 8 -11.41 21.42 -7.41
CA THR A 8 -10.14 21.08 -8.06
C THR A 8 -9.10 22.17 -7.84
N ILE A 9 -7.95 21.82 -7.28
CA ILE A 9 -6.81 22.72 -7.11
C ILE A 9 -5.70 22.45 -8.13
N GLY A 10 -5.24 23.53 -8.77
CA GLY A 10 -4.05 23.53 -9.62
C GLY A 10 -2.88 24.29 -8.99
N TRP A 11 -1.67 23.90 -9.37
CA TRP A 11 -0.41 24.52 -8.98
C TRP A 11 0.38 24.95 -10.22
N ALA A 12 0.82 26.19 -10.25
CA ALA A 12 1.66 26.71 -11.31
C ALA A 12 3.14 26.77 -10.91
N GLU A 13 4.00 26.73 -11.92
CA GLU A 13 5.38 27.18 -11.81
C GLU A 13 5.41 28.65 -11.41
N LEU A 14 6.34 29.00 -10.53
CA LEU A 14 6.53 30.39 -10.15
C LEU A 14 7.27 31.11 -11.26
N ASP A 15 6.89 32.35 -11.52
CA ASP A 15 7.63 33.21 -12.45
C ASP A 15 9.02 33.49 -11.88
N VAL A 16 10.05 33.16 -12.66
CA VAL A 16 11.47 33.28 -12.30
C VAL A 16 12.21 34.26 -13.22
N ALA A 17 11.49 35.14 -13.93
CA ALA A 17 12.07 36.05 -14.92
C ALA A 17 13.22 36.95 -14.40
N SER A 18 13.33 37.14 -13.08
CA SER A 18 14.36 37.96 -12.43
C SER A 18 15.52 37.15 -11.81
N LEU A 19 15.51 35.82 -11.95
CA LEU A 19 16.53 34.92 -11.38
C LEU A 19 17.61 34.55 -12.39
N ASP A 20 18.82 34.28 -11.88
CA ASP A 20 19.92 33.73 -12.68
C ASP A 20 19.62 32.30 -13.16
N ASP A 21 20.20 31.90 -14.30
CA ASP A 21 19.99 30.59 -14.94
C ASP A 21 20.18 29.39 -13.99
N GLY A 22 21.12 29.49 -13.05
CA GLY A 22 21.39 28.45 -12.05
C GLY A 22 20.26 28.24 -11.03
N MET A 23 19.41 29.25 -10.83
CA MET A 23 18.33 29.28 -9.84
C MET A 23 16.93 29.14 -10.46
N SER A 24 16.84 29.08 -11.79
CA SER A 24 15.58 28.87 -12.52
C SER A 24 14.76 27.65 -12.04
N ARG A 25 15.43 26.61 -11.55
CA ARG A 25 14.77 25.39 -11.02
C ARG A 25 13.94 25.63 -9.76
N LEU A 26 14.18 26.72 -9.03
CA LEU A 26 13.41 27.07 -7.82
C LEU A 26 11.93 27.28 -8.14
N GLY A 27 11.62 27.81 -9.35
CA GLY A 27 10.24 28.00 -9.81
C GLY A 27 9.42 26.72 -9.88
N VAL A 28 10.08 25.55 -9.98
CA VAL A 28 9.45 24.23 -10.02
C VAL A 28 9.56 23.50 -8.67
N LEU A 29 10.71 23.61 -8.01
CA LEU A 29 10.97 22.88 -6.76
C LEU A 29 10.11 23.38 -5.61
N LEU A 30 9.94 24.70 -5.48
CA LEU A 30 9.23 25.28 -4.35
C LEU A 30 7.72 24.97 -4.37
N PRO A 31 6.97 25.13 -5.49
CA PRO A 31 5.58 24.68 -5.55
C PRO A 31 5.41 23.19 -5.29
N LYS A 32 6.35 22.34 -5.72
CA LYS A 32 6.29 20.90 -5.44
C LYS A 32 6.46 20.59 -3.96
N ALA A 33 7.41 21.26 -3.31
CA ALA A 33 7.64 21.10 -1.88
C ALA A 33 6.40 21.53 -1.08
N LEU A 34 5.80 22.67 -1.43
CA LEU A 34 4.58 23.17 -0.81
C LEU A 34 3.37 22.28 -1.09
N MET A 35 3.19 21.83 -2.33
CA MET A 35 2.12 20.89 -2.71
C MET A 35 2.18 19.60 -1.88
N LYS A 36 3.38 19.07 -1.65
CA LYS A 36 3.60 17.92 -0.77
C LYS A 36 3.35 18.28 0.69
N ALA A 37 3.82 19.44 1.14
CA ALA A 37 3.64 19.89 2.52
C ALA A 37 2.16 20.04 2.86
N THR A 38 1.34 20.58 1.94
CA THR A 38 -0.10 20.81 2.15
C THR A 38 -1.00 19.63 1.76
N SER A 39 -0.45 18.49 1.34
CA SER A 39 -1.24 17.37 0.81
C SER A 39 -2.15 16.69 1.85
N PHE A 40 -1.94 16.98 3.13
CA PHE A 40 -2.78 16.50 4.23
C PHE A 40 -4.15 17.20 4.29
N ILE A 41 -4.33 18.33 3.57
CA ILE A 41 -5.63 19.01 3.44
C ILE A 41 -6.46 18.31 2.35
N SER A 42 -7.44 17.51 2.77
CA SER A 42 -8.39 16.84 1.87
C SER A 42 -9.73 17.55 1.72
N GLU A 43 -10.02 18.51 2.60
CA GLU A 43 -11.32 19.18 2.68
C GLU A 43 -11.12 20.69 2.84
N ARG A 44 -11.98 21.47 2.19
CA ARG A 44 -12.06 22.92 2.29
C ARG A 44 -13.45 23.31 2.81
N TYR A 45 -13.48 24.14 3.83
CA TYR A 45 -14.68 24.82 4.28
C TYR A 45 -14.89 26.06 3.41
N VAL A 46 -15.88 26.01 2.53
CA VAL A 46 -16.18 27.12 1.62
C VAL A 46 -16.85 28.24 2.41
N PRO A 47 -16.32 29.48 2.39
CA PRO A 47 -16.98 30.63 3.02
C PRO A 47 -18.38 30.87 2.43
N GLN A 48 -19.29 31.42 3.22
CA GLN A 48 -20.68 31.65 2.78
C GLN A 48 -20.77 32.55 1.54
N THR A 49 -19.94 33.60 1.49
CA THR A 49 -19.84 34.51 0.33
C THR A 49 -19.42 33.78 -0.94
N GLU A 50 -18.42 32.90 -0.84
CA GLU A 50 -17.97 32.07 -1.96
C GLU A 50 -19.07 31.07 -2.40
N SER A 51 -19.77 30.45 -1.44
CA SER A 51 -20.87 29.51 -1.70
C SER A 51 -22.04 30.18 -2.42
N ALA A 52 -22.44 31.38 -2.00
CA ALA A 52 -23.49 32.15 -2.63
C ALA A 52 -23.14 32.47 -4.10
N ILE A 53 -21.90 32.92 -4.37
CA ILE A 53 -21.43 33.22 -5.73
C ILE A 53 -21.35 31.95 -6.59
N ARG A 54 -20.88 30.83 -6.03
CA ARG A 54 -20.84 29.53 -6.74
C ARG A 54 -22.24 29.06 -7.12
N SER A 55 -23.21 29.18 -6.22
CA SER A 55 -24.60 28.80 -6.53
C SER A 55 -25.18 29.70 -7.63
N LEU A 56 -24.99 31.01 -7.56
CA LEU A 56 -25.40 31.95 -8.60
C LEU A 56 -24.77 31.62 -9.97
N ASN A 57 -23.46 31.39 -10.01
CA ASN A 57 -22.74 31.04 -11.24
C ASN A 57 -23.26 29.71 -11.82
N SER A 58 -23.52 28.71 -10.99
CA SER A 58 -24.07 27.43 -11.44
C SER A 58 -25.45 27.59 -12.09
N VAL A 59 -26.33 28.41 -11.49
CA VAL A 59 -27.65 28.70 -12.04
C VAL A 59 -27.53 29.48 -13.35
N ASN A 60 -26.63 30.46 -13.44
CA ASN A 60 -26.38 31.20 -14.69
C ASN A 60 -25.93 30.28 -15.82
N ILE A 61 -25.03 29.33 -15.55
CA ILE A 61 -24.59 28.33 -16.53
C ILE A 61 -25.76 27.44 -16.99
N GLU A 62 -26.63 27.01 -16.07
CA GLU A 62 -27.83 26.23 -16.43
C GLU A 62 -28.81 27.05 -17.30
N VAL A 63 -29.00 28.33 -16.96
CA VAL A 63 -29.83 29.25 -17.74
C VAL A 63 -29.25 29.45 -19.15
N GLU A 64 -27.93 29.63 -19.29
CA GLU A 64 -27.28 29.74 -20.60
C GLU A 64 -27.44 28.47 -21.43
N LYS A 65 -27.20 27.28 -20.85
CA LYS A 65 -27.45 26.00 -21.53
C LYS A 65 -28.91 25.85 -21.96
N ALA A 66 -29.85 26.29 -21.13
CA ALA A 66 -31.27 26.27 -21.45
C ALA A 66 -31.60 27.25 -22.59
N ARG A 67 -30.99 28.45 -22.62
CA ARG A 67 -31.12 29.41 -23.73
C ARG A 67 -30.57 28.82 -25.04
N ASP A 68 -29.41 28.16 -24.99
CA ASP A 68 -28.83 27.48 -26.15
C ASP A 68 -29.74 26.35 -26.65
N ALA A 69 -30.30 25.55 -25.74
CA ALA A 69 -31.26 24.49 -26.08
C ALA A 69 -32.53 25.04 -26.75
N VAL A 70 -33.07 26.16 -26.26
CA VAL A 70 -34.20 26.85 -26.91
C VAL A 70 -33.80 27.33 -28.31
N SER A 71 -32.61 27.92 -28.46
CA SER A 71 -32.11 28.37 -29.77
C SER A 71 -31.98 27.21 -30.77
N ALA A 72 -31.47 26.05 -30.32
CA ALA A 72 -31.33 24.84 -31.12
C ALA A 72 -32.70 24.24 -31.50
N ALA A 73 -33.65 24.23 -30.57
CA ALA A 73 -35.02 23.78 -30.83
C ALA A 73 -35.74 24.66 -31.86
N ARG A 74 -35.56 26.00 -31.79
CA ARG A 74 -36.06 26.94 -32.80
C ARG A 74 -35.45 26.66 -34.17
N ARG A 75 -34.12 26.53 -34.26
CA ARG A 75 -33.43 26.17 -35.52
C ARG A 75 -33.98 24.87 -36.12
N LYS A 76 -34.18 23.83 -35.30
CA LYS A 76 -34.72 22.55 -35.75
C LYS A 76 -36.14 22.67 -36.31
N ARG A 77 -37.02 23.43 -35.65
CA ARG A 77 -38.37 23.73 -36.15
C ARG A 77 -38.33 24.46 -37.49
N ASP A 78 -37.48 25.48 -37.60
CA ASP A 78 -37.37 26.31 -38.80
C ASP A 78 -36.86 25.48 -39.99
N LEU A 79 -35.87 24.60 -39.77
CA LEU A 79 -35.40 23.65 -40.79
C LEU A 79 -36.50 22.70 -41.29
N VAL A 80 -37.35 22.19 -40.39
CA VAL A 80 -38.49 21.34 -40.77
C VAL A 80 -39.49 22.13 -41.62
N SER A 81 -39.73 23.41 -41.29
CA SER A 81 -40.67 24.27 -42.01
C SER A 81 -40.25 24.55 -43.46
N ILE A 82 -38.94 24.61 -43.72
CA ILE A 82 -38.35 24.90 -45.05
C ILE A 82 -38.15 23.60 -45.86
N SER A 83 -38.29 22.42 -45.25
CA SER A 83 -38.01 21.15 -45.92
C SER A 83 -38.98 20.81 -47.07
N THR A 84 -38.43 20.41 -48.22
CA THR A 84 -39.16 20.03 -49.45
C THR A 84 -39.76 18.62 -49.41
N ARG A 85 -40.07 18.09 -48.22
CA ARG A 85 -40.71 16.77 -48.01
C ARG A 85 -42.18 16.76 -48.43
N ASP A 86 -42.80 15.58 -48.47
CA ASP A 86 -44.26 15.40 -48.55
C ASP A 86 -45.01 16.30 -47.54
N PRO A 87 -46.00 17.11 -47.97
CA PRO A 87 -46.76 18.02 -47.12
C PRO A 87 -47.34 17.39 -45.84
N ALA A 88 -47.82 16.15 -45.91
CA ALA A 88 -48.43 15.48 -44.76
C ALA A 88 -47.39 15.14 -43.68
N LYS A 89 -46.21 14.65 -44.10
CA LYS A 89 -45.09 14.35 -43.20
C LYS A 89 -44.50 15.62 -42.60
N ARG A 90 -44.36 16.69 -43.39
CA ARG A 90 -43.89 18.00 -42.90
C ARG A 90 -44.79 18.55 -41.79
N ALA A 91 -46.11 18.43 -41.93
CA ALA A 91 -47.05 18.89 -40.92
C ALA A 91 -46.93 18.12 -39.60
N ALA A 92 -46.73 16.80 -39.65
CA ALA A 92 -46.51 15.97 -38.46
C ALA A 92 -45.17 16.30 -37.77
N ASP A 93 -44.09 16.39 -38.55
CA ASP A 93 -42.76 16.75 -38.06
C ASP A 93 -42.78 18.14 -37.40
N LEU A 94 -43.46 19.12 -38.00
CA LEU A 94 -43.56 20.49 -37.48
C LEU A 94 -44.31 20.53 -36.14
N ARG A 95 -45.40 19.77 -35.98
CA ARG A 95 -46.11 19.65 -34.69
C ARG A 95 -45.20 19.07 -33.60
N SER A 96 -44.43 18.03 -33.92
CA SER A 96 -43.49 17.44 -32.95
C SER A 96 -42.35 18.40 -32.58
N ALA A 97 -41.82 19.15 -33.56
CA ALA A 97 -40.78 20.15 -33.34
C ALA A 97 -41.30 21.34 -32.52
N GLN A 98 -42.54 21.77 -32.74
CA GLN A 98 -43.18 22.83 -31.95
C GLN A 98 -43.42 22.37 -30.50
N ALA A 99 -43.95 21.17 -30.29
CA ALA A 99 -44.14 20.63 -28.93
C ALA A 99 -42.81 20.50 -28.17
N ALA A 100 -41.73 20.12 -28.85
CA ALA A 100 -40.39 20.09 -28.26
C ALA A 100 -39.88 21.49 -27.89
N LEU A 101 -40.12 22.50 -28.76
CA LEU A 101 -39.78 23.89 -28.48
C LEU A 101 -40.54 24.42 -27.26
N ASP A 102 -41.85 24.21 -27.20
CA ASP A 102 -42.69 24.67 -26.09
C ASP A 102 -42.24 24.04 -24.76
N LYS A 103 -41.88 22.76 -24.77
CA LYS A 103 -41.30 22.07 -23.60
C LYS A 103 -39.96 22.68 -23.16
N THR A 104 -39.08 23.03 -24.10
CA THR A 104 -37.79 23.67 -23.76
C THR A 104 -37.94 25.09 -23.22
N ILE A 105 -38.91 25.85 -23.73
CA ILE A 105 -39.23 27.20 -23.22
C ILE A 105 -39.78 27.10 -21.80
N ALA A 106 -40.73 26.20 -21.55
CA ALA A 106 -41.27 25.97 -20.21
C ALA A 106 -40.18 25.57 -19.19
N ALA A 107 -39.18 24.79 -19.62
CA ALA A 107 -38.03 24.45 -18.77
C ALA A 107 -37.13 25.65 -18.47
N LEU A 108 -36.89 26.53 -19.44
CA LEU A 108 -36.14 27.78 -19.24
C LEU A 108 -36.89 28.74 -18.30
N ASP A 109 -38.20 28.90 -18.47
CA ASP A 109 -39.02 29.76 -17.62
C ASP A 109 -39.00 29.28 -16.16
N LEU A 110 -39.01 27.97 -15.94
CA LEU A 110 -38.91 27.39 -14.60
C LEU A 110 -37.56 27.68 -13.93
N LEU A 111 -36.45 27.65 -14.68
CA LEU A 111 -35.13 28.03 -14.18
C LEU A 111 -35.05 29.52 -13.85
N LEU A 112 -35.63 30.38 -14.69
CA LEU A 112 -35.67 31.83 -14.46
C LEU A 112 -36.53 32.21 -13.25
N LEU A 113 -37.62 31.48 -12.98
CA LEU A 113 -38.42 31.65 -11.76
C LEU A 113 -37.65 31.24 -10.49
N GLY A 114 -36.77 30.23 -10.59
CA GLY A 114 -35.94 29.74 -9.50
C GLY A 114 -34.77 30.67 -9.11
N GLN A 115 -34.32 31.55 -10.01
CA GLN A 115 -33.22 32.51 -9.73
C GLN A 115 -33.52 33.47 -8.57
N ASN A 116 -34.79 33.79 -8.33
CA ASN A 116 -35.19 34.79 -7.32
C ASN A 116 -35.23 34.24 -5.88
N GLY A 117 -34.92 32.96 -5.67
CA GLY A 117 -35.01 32.28 -4.37
C GLY A 117 -33.68 31.99 -3.68
N ILE A 118 -32.55 32.50 -4.18
CA ILE A 118 -31.23 32.22 -3.59
C ILE A 118 -31.09 33.03 -2.30
N SER A 119 -31.27 32.37 -1.17
CA SER A 119 -31.03 32.92 0.17
C SER A 119 -29.55 32.82 0.56
N ASP A 120 -28.99 33.90 1.12
CA ASP A 120 -27.60 33.99 1.61
C ASP A 120 -27.27 33.04 2.78
N ASP A 121 -28.26 32.38 3.37
CA ASP A 121 -28.11 31.55 4.57
C ASP A 121 -27.60 30.12 4.32
N THR A 122 -26.85 29.87 3.23
CA THR A 122 -26.25 28.55 3.06
C THR A 122 -25.15 28.33 4.11
N PRO A 123 -25.20 27.24 4.91
CA PRO A 123 -24.16 26.94 5.87
C PRO A 123 -22.82 26.67 5.16
N SER A 124 -21.70 27.02 5.79
CA SER A 124 -20.37 26.66 5.30
C SER A 124 -20.19 25.14 5.40
N VAL A 125 -20.31 24.45 4.26
CA VAL A 125 -20.16 23.00 4.16
C VAL A 125 -18.73 22.65 3.75
N ALA A 126 -18.23 21.53 4.25
CA ALA A 126 -16.95 20.96 3.83
C ALA A 126 -17.07 20.36 2.41
N SER A 127 -16.26 20.87 1.49
CA SER A 127 -16.11 20.37 0.12
C SER A 127 -14.81 19.57 0.01
N VAL A 128 -14.84 18.46 -0.74
CA VAL A 128 -13.65 17.62 -0.95
C VAL A 128 -12.71 18.35 -1.91
N LEU A 129 -11.46 18.54 -1.48
CA LEU A 129 -10.41 19.16 -2.29
C LEU A 129 -9.63 18.07 -3.02
N LYS A 130 -9.63 18.13 -4.36
CA LYS A 130 -8.90 17.21 -5.23
C LYS A 130 -7.80 17.94 -5.97
N LEU A 131 -6.64 17.31 -6.04
CA LEU A 131 -5.57 17.79 -6.89
C LEU A 131 -5.96 17.63 -8.37
N TRP A 132 -5.64 18.61 -9.20
CA TRP A 132 -5.86 18.53 -10.65
C TRP A 132 -5.08 17.37 -11.26
N ASN A 133 -5.76 16.54 -12.08
CA ASN A 133 -5.17 15.32 -12.66
C ASN A 133 -3.89 15.57 -13.47
N GLY A 134 -3.68 16.79 -14.00
CA GLY A 134 -2.44 17.14 -14.69
C GLY A 134 -1.19 17.09 -13.78
N HIS A 135 -1.36 17.02 -12.47
CA HIS A 135 -0.27 16.90 -11.49
C HIS A 135 0.12 15.44 -11.17
N GLU A 136 -0.54 14.42 -11.73
CA GLU A 136 -0.27 13.00 -11.39
C GLU A 136 1.20 12.59 -11.58
N ASN A 137 1.93 13.21 -12.51
CA ASN A 137 3.36 12.97 -12.76
C ASN A 137 4.28 14.02 -12.09
N GLY A 138 3.75 14.85 -11.20
CA GLY A 138 4.47 16.00 -10.64
C GLY A 138 4.72 17.11 -11.66
N SER A 139 3.96 17.17 -12.75
CA SER A 139 3.98 18.32 -13.67
C SER A 139 3.28 19.51 -13.01
N LEU A 140 3.65 20.73 -13.38
CA LEU A 140 3.01 21.96 -12.93
C LEU A 140 2.39 22.69 -14.13
N LEU A 141 1.47 23.61 -13.87
CA LEU A 141 0.98 24.54 -14.89
C LEU A 141 2.10 25.54 -15.22
N PRO A 142 2.18 26.05 -16.47
CA PRO A 142 3.15 27.07 -16.82
C PRO A 142 2.95 28.37 -15.99
N PRO A 143 3.94 29.26 -15.93
CA PRO A 143 3.83 30.54 -15.22
C PRO A 143 2.58 31.32 -15.66
N VAL A 144 1.81 31.78 -14.66
CA VAL A 144 0.46 32.31 -14.86
C VAL A 144 0.52 33.82 -15.08
N GLY A 145 0.11 34.27 -16.26
CA GLY A 145 -0.14 35.70 -16.53
C GLY A 145 -1.53 36.16 -16.09
N VAL A 146 -2.58 35.44 -16.52
CA VAL A 146 -3.98 35.76 -16.18
C VAL A 146 -4.63 34.55 -15.50
N PRO A 147 -4.78 34.57 -14.16
CA PRO A 147 -5.29 33.42 -13.39
C PRO A 147 -6.68 32.94 -13.84
N ALA A 148 -7.58 33.87 -14.15
CA ALA A 148 -8.94 33.57 -14.58
C ALA A 148 -9.00 32.68 -15.84
N LEU A 149 -8.14 32.96 -16.83
CA LEU A 149 -8.10 32.21 -18.09
C LEU A 149 -7.57 30.79 -17.85
N VAL A 150 -6.50 30.65 -17.07
CA VAL A 150 -5.90 29.35 -16.74
C VAL A 150 -6.88 28.45 -16.00
N CYS A 151 -7.63 29.02 -15.05
CA CYS A 151 -8.67 28.28 -14.33
C CYS A 151 -9.82 27.83 -15.26
N ALA A 152 -10.26 28.70 -16.18
CA ALA A 152 -11.31 28.37 -17.13
C ALA A 152 -10.90 27.26 -18.12
N GLU A 153 -9.68 27.32 -18.65
CA GLU A 153 -9.15 26.33 -19.61
C GLU A 153 -8.96 24.95 -18.96
N ASN A 154 -8.42 24.92 -17.74
CA ASN A 154 -8.06 23.68 -17.04
C ASN A 154 -9.16 23.18 -16.08
N LYS A 155 -10.29 23.88 -15.99
CA LYS A 155 -11.43 23.60 -15.09
C LYS A 155 -11.00 23.52 -13.62
N LEU A 156 -10.26 24.54 -13.18
CA LEU A 156 -9.76 24.65 -11.82
C LEU A 156 -10.69 25.55 -10.99
N ASP A 157 -10.92 25.16 -9.74
CA ASP A 157 -11.64 25.97 -8.74
C ASP A 157 -10.69 26.88 -7.97
N LEU A 158 -9.48 26.37 -7.69
CA LEU A 158 -8.42 27.07 -6.98
C LEU A 158 -7.11 26.96 -7.76
N LEU A 159 -6.31 28.03 -7.73
CA LEU A 159 -5.00 28.07 -8.37
C LEU A 159 -3.98 28.70 -7.43
N VAL A 160 -2.91 27.96 -7.15
CA VAL A 160 -1.72 28.51 -6.49
C VAL A 160 -0.72 28.92 -7.56
N HIS A 161 -0.34 30.19 -7.56
CA HIS A 161 0.68 30.74 -8.46
C HIS A 161 1.49 31.81 -7.73
N GLY A 162 2.52 32.33 -8.39
CA GLY A 162 3.37 33.31 -7.77
C GLY A 162 4.60 33.63 -8.59
N LYS A 163 5.54 34.33 -7.97
CA LYS A 163 6.81 34.73 -8.56
C LYS A 163 7.93 34.68 -7.53
N ILE A 164 9.14 34.52 -8.01
CA ILE A 164 10.35 34.58 -7.20
C ILE A 164 11.24 35.69 -7.75
N GLU A 165 11.69 36.56 -6.86
CA GLU A 165 12.62 37.63 -7.16
C GLU A 165 13.90 37.50 -6.32
N SER A 166 15.04 37.89 -6.89
CA SER A 166 16.31 37.93 -6.16
C SER A 166 16.68 39.37 -5.82
N ILE A 167 16.94 39.63 -4.54
CA ILE A 167 17.46 40.92 -4.06
C ILE A 167 18.72 40.65 -3.24
N GLY A 168 19.88 40.81 -3.89
CA GLY A 168 21.18 40.59 -3.26
C GLY A 168 21.36 39.12 -2.85
N PRO A 169 21.59 38.81 -1.56
CA PRO A 169 21.74 37.43 -1.08
C PRO A 169 20.41 36.75 -0.70
N TYR A 170 19.27 37.41 -0.92
CA TYR A 170 17.95 36.92 -0.52
C TYR A 170 17.02 36.68 -1.70
N LEU A 171 16.15 35.69 -1.54
CA LEU A 171 15.00 35.42 -2.39
C LEU A 171 13.76 36.03 -1.76
N ILE A 172 12.93 36.65 -2.60
CA ILE A 172 11.58 37.07 -2.27
C ILE A 172 10.63 36.15 -3.01
N VAL A 173 9.84 35.39 -2.27
CA VAL A 173 8.82 34.51 -2.84
C VAL A 173 7.46 35.11 -2.56
N GLU A 174 6.78 35.52 -3.64
CA GLU A 174 5.37 35.90 -3.58
C GLU A 174 4.51 34.73 -4.03
N LEU A 175 3.60 34.27 -3.16
CA LEU A 175 2.59 33.26 -3.48
C LEU A 175 1.20 33.83 -3.34
N VAL A 176 0.32 33.40 -4.24
CA VAL A 176 -1.07 33.82 -4.32
C VAL A 176 -1.95 32.60 -4.49
N LEU A 177 -3.03 32.54 -3.69
CA LEU A 177 -4.13 31.60 -3.88
C LEU A 177 -5.30 32.33 -4.53
N TYR A 178 -5.58 31.97 -5.77
CA TYR A 178 -6.65 32.53 -6.57
C TYR A 178 -7.89 31.62 -6.55
N ILE A 179 -9.07 32.20 -6.36
CA ILE A 179 -10.36 31.48 -6.36
C ILE A 179 -11.14 31.84 -7.62
N ALA A 180 -11.41 30.85 -8.46
CA ALA A 180 -12.07 31.07 -9.75
C ALA A 180 -13.52 31.55 -9.62
N ALA A 181 -14.22 31.15 -8.55
CA ALA A 181 -15.62 31.51 -8.34
C ALA A 181 -15.83 32.99 -8.04
N THR A 182 -14.98 33.59 -7.21
CA THR A 182 -15.06 35.01 -6.82
C THR A 182 -14.24 35.91 -7.76
N ASN A 183 -13.33 35.33 -8.55
CA ASN A 183 -12.36 36.07 -9.37
C ASN A 183 -11.49 36.99 -8.49
N GLU A 184 -11.12 36.49 -7.30
CA GLU A 184 -10.33 37.21 -6.29
C GLU A 184 -9.13 36.38 -5.81
N GLU A 185 -8.10 37.10 -5.39
CA GLU A 185 -6.94 36.56 -4.68
C GLU A 185 -7.28 36.42 -3.20
N SER A 186 -7.64 35.20 -2.78
CA SER A 186 -8.11 34.95 -1.40
C SER A 186 -6.99 35.01 -0.37
N TRP A 187 -5.74 34.77 -0.78
CA TRP A 187 -4.58 34.80 0.08
C TRP A 187 -3.35 35.17 -0.71
N LYS A 188 -2.49 35.99 -0.10
CA LYS A 188 -1.19 36.40 -0.63
C LYS A 188 -0.16 36.37 0.50
N ALA A 189 0.99 35.79 0.25
CA ALA A 189 2.15 35.86 1.13
C ALA A 189 3.39 36.29 0.36
N ALA A 190 4.26 37.04 1.04
CA ALA A 190 5.56 37.45 0.54
C ALA A 190 6.59 37.13 1.63
N GLU A 191 7.42 36.12 1.38
CA GLU A 191 8.42 35.63 2.33
C GLU A 191 9.84 35.88 1.81
N TYR A 192 10.74 36.14 2.75
CA TYR A 192 12.15 36.42 2.46
C TYR A 192 12.98 35.25 2.98
N ALA A 193 13.81 34.66 2.13
CA ALA A 193 14.66 33.53 2.51
C ALA A 193 16.06 33.66 1.92
N ALA A 194 17.05 33.09 2.61
CA ALA A 194 18.37 32.86 2.05
C ALA A 194 18.31 31.72 1.02
N PHE A 195 19.27 31.69 0.08
CA PHE A 195 19.30 30.67 -0.98
C PHE A 195 19.45 29.23 -0.47
N ASP A 196 20.04 29.05 0.72
CA ASP A 196 20.30 27.76 1.35
C ASP A 196 19.22 27.32 2.36
N ASP A 197 18.29 28.20 2.74
CA ASP A 197 17.23 27.92 3.71
C ASP A 197 15.86 27.70 3.05
N MET A 198 15.79 26.69 2.18
CA MET A 198 14.54 26.31 1.52
C MET A 198 13.56 25.59 2.44
N ASP A 199 14.07 24.80 3.38
CA ASP A 199 13.22 24.11 4.34
C ASP A 199 12.54 25.10 5.30
N GLY A 200 13.26 26.14 5.75
CA GLY A 200 12.70 27.22 6.56
C GLY A 200 11.63 28.02 5.81
N LEU A 201 11.87 28.33 4.53
CA LEU A 201 10.90 29.01 3.68
C LEU A 201 9.61 28.18 3.47
N VAL A 202 9.74 26.88 3.20
CA VAL A 202 8.57 26.00 3.07
C VAL A 202 7.82 25.92 4.40
N ALA A 203 8.53 25.84 5.52
CA ALA A 203 7.92 25.78 6.85
C ALA A 203 7.18 27.08 7.23
N SER A 204 7.66 28.25 6.82
CA SER A 204 6.98 29.52 7.08
C SER A 204 5.69 29.66 6.26
N LEU A 205 5.68 29.15 5.03
CA LEU A 205 4.53 29.20 4.11
C LEU A 205 3.51 28.07 4.34
N ASP A 206 3.92 26.91 4.84
CA ASP A 206 3.06 25.71 4.97
C ASP A 206 1.76 26.02 5.72
N ARG A 207 1.86 26.60 6.92
CA ARG A 207 0.68 26.82 7.77
C ARG A 207 -0.27 27.85 7.18
N SER A 208 0.26 28.99 6.74
CA SER A 208 -0.56 30.09 6.22
C SER A 208 -1.28 29.67 4.93
N LEU A 209 -0.57 28.97 4.04
CA LEU A 209 -1.15 28.41 2.81
C LEU A 209 -2.16 27.30 3.14
N ALA A 210 -1.84 26.36 4.03
CA ALA A 210 -2.77 25.29 4.41
C ALA A 210 -4.06 25.84 5.03
N THR A 211 -3.98 26.91 5.83
CA THR A 211 -5.17 27.58 6.40
C THR A 211 -5.99 28.22 5.30
N ALA A 212 -5.34 28.91 4.35
CA ALA A 212 -6.00 29.49 3.19
C ALA A 212 -6.68 28.43 2.33
N LEU A 213 -6.05 27.27 2.12
CA LEU A 213 -6.59 26.13 1.37
C LEU A 213 -7.78 25.48 2.09
N ALA A 214 -7.67 25.25 3.39
CA ALA A 214 -8.75 24.71 4.23
C ALA A 214 -9.94 25.67 4.35
N GLY A 215 -9.74 26.97 4.11
CA GLY A 215 -10.79 28.00 4.21
C GLY A 215 -11.12 28.41 5.64
N ARG A 216 -10.41 27.86 6.63
CA ARG A 216 -10.53 28.17 8.06
C ARG A 216 -9.29 27.70 8.82
N ASP A 217 -9.15 28.20 10.04
CA ASP A 217 -8.12 27.71 10.95
C ASP A 217 -8.31 26.24 11.31
N PHE A 218 -7.19 25.53 11.42
CA PHE A 218 -7.15 24.13 11.82
C PHE A 218 -6.08 23.92 12.90
N GLY A 219 -6.32 22.95 13.76
CA GLY A 219 -5.33 22.40 14.68
C GLY A 219 -4.80 21.08 14.12
N ARG A 220 -3.48 20.91 14.12
CA ARG A 220 -2.83 19.65 13.75
C ARG A 220 -2.37 18.96 15.02
N VAL A 221 -2.73 17.70 15.18
CA VAL A 221 -2.30 16.90 16.33
C VAL A 221 -1.32 15.86 15.86
N PHE A 222 -0.17 15.74 16.52
CA PHE A 222 0.80 14.68 16.30
C PHE A 222 0.81 13.74 17.50
N PHE A 223 0.71 12.44 17.25
CA PHE A 223 0.73 11.41 18.27
C PHE A 223 2.10 10.73 18.30
N ASP A 224 2.85 10.99 19.37
CA ASP A 224 4.15 10.36 19.62
C ASP A 224 3.91 9.10 20.46
N VAL A 225 3.70 7.96 19.79
CA VAL A 225 3.29 6.70 20.42
C VAL A 225 4.46 5.73 20.56
N SER A 226 4.65 5.20 21.76
CA SER A 226 5.67 4.19 22.06
C SER A 226 5.04 3.03 22.84
N PRO A 227 5.10 1.78 22.33
CA PRO A 227 5.76 1.34 21.09
C PRO A 227 4.95 1.64 19.81
N GLU A 228 5.60 1.61 18.63
CA GLU A 228 4.98 1.88 17.32
C GLU A 228 3.87 0.89 16.91
N ILE A 229 3.85 -0.30 17.53
CA ILE A 229 2.81 -1.33 17.29
C ILE A 229 1.45 -0.98 17.91
N ALA A 230 1.36 0.12 18.65
CA ALA A 230 0.15 0.47 19.38
C ALA A 230 -0.91 1.07 18.46
N GLU A 231 -2.15 0.62 18.66
CA GLU A 231 -3.33 1.14 17.96
C GLU A 231 -3.85 2.40 18.66
N ILE A 232 -4.12 3.44 17.89
CA ILE A 232 -4.61 4.73 18.39
C ILE A 232 -6.12 4.80 18.16
N LYS A 233 -6.85 5.18 19.21
CA LYS A 233 -8.27 5.50 19.19
C LYS A 233 -8.48 6.93 19.65
N VAL A 234 -9.15 7.75 18.86
CA VAL A 234 -9.54 9.12 19.24
C VAL A 234 -11.05 9.15 19.40
N GLU A 235 -11.54 9.54 20.57
CA GLU A 235 -12.99 9.49 20.90
C GLU A 235 -13.61 8.10 20.65
N GLY A 236 -12.84 7.03 20.88
CA GLY A 236 -13.26 5.66 20.66
C GLY A 236 -13.26 5.19 19.20
N LYS A 237 -12.92 6.04 18.23
CA LYS A 237 -12.79 5.68 16.81
C LYS A 237 -11.34 5.34 16.46
N ASP A 238 -11.14 4.24 15.73
CA ASP A 238 -9.82 3.80 15.27
C ASP A 238 -9.19 4.82 14.32
N TYR A 239 -7.90 5.10 14.56
CA TYR A 239 -7.12 6.01 13.74
C TYR A 239 -5.77 5.39 13.36
N PRO A 240 -5.53 5.10 12.07
CA PRO A 240 -4.32 4.41 11.62
C PRO A 240 -3.11 5.34 11.38
N GLY A 241 -3.26 6.66 11.54
CA GLY A 241 -2.21 7.64 11.29
C GLY A 241 -1.54 8.15 12.57
N ASN A 242 -0.44 8.89 12.40
CA ASN A 242 0.27 9.57 13.48
C ASN A 242 -0.05 11.07 13.59
N ASN A 243 -0.87 11.62 12.68
CA ASN A 243 -1.30 13.01 12.72
C ASN A 243 -2.80 13.13 12.44
N LEU A 244 -3.50 14.13 13.00
CA LEU A 244 -4.93 14.33 12.74
C LEU A 244 -5.27 15.82 12.67
N LEU A 245 -6.22 16.18 11.81
CA LEU A 245 -6.72 17.54 11.66
C LEU A 245 -8.02 17.76 12.40
N PHE A 246 -8.13 18.95 12.99
CA PHE A 246 -9.32 19.39 13.70
C PHE A 246 -9.62 20.84 13.34
N TYR A 247 -10.89 21.13 13.05
CA TYR A 247 -11.33 22.47 12.60
C TYR A 247 -12.06 23.27 13.69
N SER A 248 -12.37 22.62 14.80
CA SER A 248 -13.06 23.21 15.96
C SER A 248 -12.21 23.05 17.20
N GLN A 249 -12.23 24.07 18.06
CA GLN A 249 -11.70 23.95 19.40
C GLN A 249 -12.47 22.90 20.19
N GLY A 250 -11.76 22.07 20.94
CA GLY A 250 -12.35 21.00 21.72
C GLY A 250 -11.32 20.28 22.57
N SER A 251 -11.80 19.46 23.51
CA SER A 251 -10.97 18.51 24.24
C SER A 251 -11.35 17.11 23.81
N TYR A 252 -10.33 16.31 23.51
CA TYR A 252 -10.48 14.96 22.99
C TYR A 252 -9.65 13.99 23.83
N LEU A 253 -10.08 12.73 23.86
CA LEU A 253 -9.42 11.62 24.52
C LEU A 253 -8.78 10.72 23.47
N ALA A 254 -7.46 10.63 23.50
CA ALA A 254 -6.71 9.60 22.81
C ALA A 254 -6.54 8.41 23.74
N THR A 255 -6.82 7.20 23.25
CA THR A 255 -6.56 5.94 23.92
C THR A 255 -5.66 5.11 23.03
N VAL A 256 -4.61 4.53 23.61
CA VAL A 256 -3.70 3.63 22.90
C VAL A 256 -3.70 2.26 23.55
N SER A 257 -3.64 1.23 22.72
CA SER A 257 -3.59 -0.16 23.17
C SER A 257 -2.65 -0.98 22.30
N ALA A 258 -1.87 -1.85 22.94
CA ALA A 258 -1.01 -2.83 22.28
C ALA A 258 -1.02 -4.14 23.06
N SER A 259 -0.87 -5.27 22.37
CA SER A 259 -0.79 -6.59 23.02
C SER A 259 0.45 -6.70 23.90
N GLY A 260 0.28 -7.16 25.15
CA GLY A 260 1.35 -7.23 26.15
C GLY A 260 1.64 -5.91 26.88
N TYR A 261 0.84 -4.86 26.64
CA TYR A 261 0.98 -3.56 27.29
C TYR A 261 -0.30 -3.15 28.02
N ARG A 262 -0.15 -2.32 29.06
CA ARG A 262 -1.29 -1.68 29.72
C ARG A 262 -1.80 -0.54 28.84
N PRO A 263 -3.11 -0.47 28.53
CA PRO A 263 -3.65 0.62 27.74
C PRO A 263 -3.44 1.96 28.47
N ALA A 264 -3.12 2.99 27.70
CA ALA A 264 -2.94 4.35 28.20
C ALA A 264 -3.95 5.27 27.53
N SER A 265 -4.36 6.31 28.25
CA SER A 265 -5.23 7.35 27.70
C SER A 265 -4.73 8.73 28.11
N SER A 266 -4.86 9.69 27.19
CA SER A 266 -4.45 11.07 27.42
C SER A 266 -5.51 12.02 26.87
N ARG A 267 -5.87 13.02 27.66
CA ARG A 267 -6.73 14.12 27.21
C ARG A 267 -5.85 15.22 26.65
N PHE A 268 -6.22 15.72 25.48
CA PHE A 268 -5.56 16.86 24.86
C PHE A 268 -6.60 17.90 24.47
N ALA A 269 -6.18 19.15 24.46
CA ALA A 269 -6.98 20.27 24.01
C ALA A 269 -6.45 20.73 22.66
N ILE A 270 -7.37 21.10 21.79
CA ILE A 270 -7.07 21.58 20.45
C ILE A 270 -7.52 23.01 20.35
N VAL A 271 -6.61 23.87 19.91
CA VAL A 271 -6.90 25.24 19.54
C VAL A 271 -6.56 25.40 18.07
N PRO A 272 -7.55 25.66 17.19
CA PRO A 272 -7.28 25.96 15.79
C PRO A 272 -6.21 27.05 15.66
N GLY A 273 -5.30 26.89 14.70
CA GLY A 273 -4.13 27.75 14.53
C GLY A 273 -2.86 27.25 15.22
N THR A 274 -2.93 26.20 16.05
CA THR A 274 -1.76 25.64 16.75
C THR A 274 -1.55 24.15 16.46
N ASP A 275 -0.30 23.70 16.56
CA ASP A 275 0.03 22.26 16.53
C ASP A 275 0.16 21.74 17.95
N THR A 276 -0.49 20.61 18.23
CA THR A 276 -0.43 19.94 19.52
C THR A 276 0.30 18.61 19.38
N ARG A 277 1.32 18.37 20.20
CA ARG A 277 1.96 17.05 20.31
C ARG A 277 1.41 16.31 21.53
N VAL A 278 1.06 15.04 21.34
CA VAL A 278 0.51 14.18 22.39
C VAL A 278 1.41 12.96 22.53
N GLU A 279 2.17 12.90 23.63
CA GLU A 279 3.00 11.74 23.96
C GLU A 279 2.17 10.65 24.62
N LEU A 280 2.24 9.43 24.09
CA LEU A 280 1.50 8.26 24.56
C LEU A 280 2.46 7.08 24.71
N LYS A 281 2.91 6.86 25.94
CA LYS A 281 3.86 5.78 26.29
C LYS A 281 3.11 4.66 27.01
N LEU A 282 3.08 3.47 26.42
CA LEU A 282 2.50 2.30 27.08
C LEU A 282 3.53 1.58 27.96
N ALA A 283 3.09 1.15 29.13
CA ALA A 283 3.89 0.33 30.04
C ALA A 283 3.68 -1.17 29.72
N PRO A 284 4.75 -1.97 29.52
CA PRO A 284 4.63 -3.41 29.40
C PRO A 284 3.95 -4.02 30.63
N ILE A 285 3.14 -5.05 30.42
CA ILE A 285 2.59 -5.84 31.52
C ILE A 285 3.73 -6.64 32.14
N GLN A 286 3.95 -6.51 33.45
CA GLN A 286 4.95 -7.30 34.13
C GLN A 286 4.40 -8.71 34.37
N GLU A 287 5.04 -9.70 33.78
CA GLU A 287 4.77 -11.12 33.96
C GLU A 287 5.67 -11.69 35.07
N ALA A 288 5.26 -12.84 35.65
CA ALA A 288 6.04 -13.51 36.67
C ALA A 288 7.45 -13.90 36.14
N PRO A 289 8.49 -13.85 36.98
CA PRO A 289 9.83 -14.24 36.57
C PRO A 289 9.90 -15.73 36.20
N VAL A 290 10.80 -16.07 35.27
CA VAL A 290 11.02 -17.42 34.77
C VAL A 290 12.45 -17.83 35.12
N PHE A 291 12.60 -18.97 35.79
CA PHE A 291 13.90 -19.50 36.16
C PHE A 291 14.44 -20.42 35.06
N ILE A 292 15.54 -20.04 34.42
CA ILE A 292 16.14 -20.78 33.31
C ILE A 292 17.38 -21.52 33.79
N GLU A 293 17.41 -22.82 33.53
CA GLU A 293 18.58 -23.66 33.72
C GLU A 293 18.97 -24.34 32.41
N SER A 294 20.23 -24.74 32.30
CA SER A 294 20.67 -25.61 31.21
C SER A 294 21.40 -26.82 31.72
N PHE A 295 21.39 -27.87 30.91
CA PHE A 295 22.20 -29.05 31.08
C PHE A 295 23.05 -29.27 29.81
N PRO A 296 24.39 -29.14 29.88
CA PRO A 296 25.20 -28.72 31.03
C PRO A 296 24.95 -27.27 31.47
N SER A 297 25.27 -26.95 32.73
CA SER A 297 25.13 -25.59 33.28
C SER A 297 26.22 -24.64 32.74
N GLY A 298 25.95 -23.33 32.78
CA GLY A 298 26.89 -22.30 32.31
C GLY A 298 26.71 -21.90 30.84
N ALA A 299 25.55 -22.21 30.24
CA ALA A 299 25.23 -21.76 28.90
C ALA A 299 24.94 -20.26 28.88
N SER A 300 25.46 -19.56 27.87
CA SER A 300 25.14 -18.15 27.62
C SER A 300 23.72 -17.99 27.09
N LEU A 301 22.93 -17.12 27.71
CA LEU A 301 21.54 -16.84 27.35
C LEU A 301 21.43 -15.48 26.66
N TYR A 302 20.77 -15.49 25.50
CA TYR A 302 20.45 -14.29 24.74
C TYR A 302 18.94 -14.16 24.61
N LEU A 303 18.39 -12.99 24.92
CA LEU A 303 16.97 -12.67 24.73
C LEU A 303 16.83 -11.65 23.60
N ASP A 304 16.18 -12.06 22.51
CA ASP A 304 16.11 -11.32 21.23
C ASP A 304 17.49 -10.85 20.73
N GLY A 305 18.52 -11.68 20.96
CA GLY A 305 19.90 -11.42 20.55
C GLY A 305 20.75 -10.61 21.54
N ALA A 306 20.16 -10.05 22.60
CA ALA A 306 20.92 -9.37 23.66
C ALA A 306 21.36 -10.37 24.74
N LEU A 307 22.65 -10.37 25.10
CA LEU A 307 23.20 -11.24 26.15
C LEU A 307 22.61 -10.85 27.52
N MET A 308 21.91 -11.79 28.16
CA MET A 308 21.34 -11.60 29.49
C MET A 308 22.26 -12.12 30.60
N GLY A 309 23.08 -13.14 30.31
CA GLY A 309 23.99 -13.76 31.27
C GLY A 309 24.22 -15.24 31.00
N PHE A 310 24.50 -16.01 32.04
CA PHE A 310 24.76 -17.45 31.97
C PHE A 310 23.81 -18.23 32.88
N THR A 311 23.41 -19.44 32.49
CA THR A 311 22.56 -20.32 33.32
C THR A 311 23.29 -20.87 34.55
N PRO A 312 22.60 -21.11 35.68
CA PRO A 312 21.19 -20.77 35.97
C PRO A 312 20.95 -19.25 36.09
N LEU A 313 19.87 -18.75 35.50
CA LEU A 313 19.51 -17.32 35.52
C LEU A 313 18.00 -17.13 35.67
N GLU A 314 17.60 -16.19 36.51
CA GLU A 314 16.22 -15.73 36.59
C GLU A 314 16.00 -14.57 35.60
N LEU A 315 15.06 -14.75 34.67
CA LEU A 315 14.68 -13.73 33.70
C LEU A 315 13.33 -13.13 34.09
N SER A 316 13.15 -11.83 33.87
CA SER A 316 11.82 -11.22 33.96
C SER A 316 10.87 -11.88 32.95
N GLY A 317 9.62 -12.09 33.35
CA GLY A 317 8.61 -12.66 32.47
C GLY A 317 8.42 -11.84 31.20
N ALA A 318 8.05 -12.53 30.11
CA ALA A 318 7.89 -11.91 28.81
C ALA A 318 6.44 -11.49 28.58
N ALA A 319 6.18 -10.18 28.49
CA ALA A 319 4.84 -9.61 28.25
C ALA A 319 4.29 -9.94 26.84
N PHE A 320 5.17 -10.31 25.91
CA PHE A 320 4.89 -10.74 24.54
C PHE A 320 5.85 -11.87 24.16
N PRO A 321 5.62 -12.62 23.05
CA PRO A 321 6.53 -13.67 22.62
C PRO A 321 7.95 -13.15 22.34
N ARG A 322 8.96 -13.73 23.00
CA ARG A 322 10.38 -13.37 22.83
C ARG A 322 11.21 -14.60 22.54
N VAL A 323 12.29 -14.45 21.76
CA VAL A 323 13.16 -15.57 21.39
C VAL A 323 14.32 -15.64 22.37
N LEU A 324 14.34 -16.69 23.18
CA LEU A 324 15.47 -17.05 24.05
C LEU A 324 16.39 -17.99 23.29
N THR A 325 17.67 -17.65 23.23
CA THR A 325 18.71 -18.46 22.60
C THR A 325 19.74 -18.85 23.65
N ALA A 326 19.98 -20.14 23.81
CA ALA A 326 21.05 -20.66 24.64
C ALA A 326 22.21 -21.14 23.77
N ARG A 327 23.41 -20.67 24.09
CA ARG A 327 24.64 -21.03 23.40
C ARG A 327 25.71 -21.47 24.40
N MET A 328 26.37 -22.56 24.10
CA MET A 328 27.50 -23.07 24.86
C MET A 328 28.54 -23.65 23.90
N ASP A 329 29.82 -23.47 24.21
CA ASP A 329 30.90 -23.97 23.36
C ASP A 329 30.87 -25.50 23.29
N GLY A 330 30.90 -26.04 22.06
CA GLY A 330 30.79 -27.48 21.81
C GLY A 330 29.37 -28.04 21.88
N PHE A 331 28.34 -27.20 21.96
CA PHE A 331 26.93 -27.59 21.96
C PHE A 331 26.15 -26.88 20.85
N ASP A 332 25.09 -27.52 20.36
CA ASP A 332 24.20 -26.92 19.35
C ASP A 332 23.38 -25.77 19.97
N GLU A 333 23.16 -24.70 19.19
CA GLU A 333 22.38 -23.54 19.62
C GLU A 333 20.90 -23.92 19.79
N LEU A 334 20.37 -23.72 21.00
CA LEU A 334 18.96 -24.00 21.29
C LEU A 334 18.15 -22.70 21.30
N ARG A 335 17.08 -22.64 20.49
CA ARG A 335 16.14 -21.51 20.44
C ARG A 335 14.79 -21.92 21.01
N LEU A 336 14.31 -21.16 21.99
CA LEU A 336 13.01 -21.33 22.63
C LEU A 336 12.23 -20.02 22.53
N VAL A 337 10.91 -20.11 22.31
CA VAL A 337 10.03 -18.94 22.37
C VAL A 337 9.42 -18.82 23.76
N LEU A 338 9.81 -17.80 24.52
CA LEU A 338 9.17 -17.43 25.77
C LEU A 338 7.83 -16.76 25.47
N ARG A 339 6.73 -17.30 25.97
CA ARG A 339 5.38 -16.78 25.76
C ARG A 339 4.84 -16.11 27.03
N PRO A 340 3.91 -15.15 26.90
CA PRO A 340 3.19 -14.60 28.05
C PRO A 340 2.38 -15.69 28.76
N GLY A 341 2.30 -15.62 30.08
CA GLY A 341 1.59 -16.62 30.87
C GLY A 341 2.22 -18.00 30.87
N LEU A 342 3.53 -18.13 30.58
CA LEU A 342 4.27 -19.33 30.97
C LEU A 342 4.19 -19.38 32.50
N ASP A 343 3.34 -20.27 33.05
CA ASP A 343 3.13 -20.43 34.49
C ASP A 343 4.49 -20.40 35.19
N SER A 344 4.66 -19.53 36.18
CA SER A 344 5.89 -19.29 36.95
C SER A 344 6.67 -20.58 37.17
N GLY A 345 7.63 -20.84 36.30
CA GLY A 345 8.05 -22.20 36.00
C GLY A 345 9.53 -22.25 35.68
N ARG A 346 10.15 -23.32 36.18
CA ARG A 346 11.54 -23.66 35.88
C ARG A 346 11.60 -24.25 34.47
N VAL A 347 12.33 -23.58 33.59
CA VAL A 347 12.59 -24.08 32.23
C VAL A 347 13.99 -24.67 32.21
N VAL A 348 14.09 -25.96 31.89
CA VAL A 348 15.37 -26.66 31.75
C VAL A 348 15.67 -26.82 30.27
N LEU A 349 16.82 -26.29 29.85
CA LEU A 349 17.32 -26.34 28.48
C LEU A 349 18.33 -27.49 28.36
N ASP A 350 17.96 -28.55 27.66
CA ASP A 350 18.86 -29.67 27.41
C ASP A 350 19.67 -29.42 26.13
N LEU A 351 20.96 -29.13 26.30
CA LEU A 351 21.87 -28.81 25.21
C LEU A 351 22.50 -30.09 24.67
N GLN A 352 22.33 -30.31 23.37
CA GLN A 352 22.93 -31.45 22.68
C GLN A 352 24.35 -31.10 22.24
N ALA A 353 25.29 -32.02 22.43
CA ALA A 353 26.66 -31.84 21.99
C ALA A 353 26.70 -31.60 20.47
N SER A 354 27.43 -30.58 20.05
CA SER A 354 27.56 -30.23 18.64
C SER A 354 28.50 -31.21 17.97
N ASP A 355 28.06 -31.78 16.85
CA ASP A 355 28.89 -32.59 15.97
C ASP A 355 29.78 -31.75 15.03
N GLY A 356 29.73 -30.41 15.16
CA GLY A 356 30.50 -29.46 14.35
C GLY A 356 29.96 -29.26 12.93
N LEU A 357 28.85 -29.92 12.56
CA LEU A 357 28.23 -29.77 11.25
C LEU A 357 27.08 -28.77 11.31
N VAL A 358 27.12 -27.78 10.42
CA VAL A 358 26.01 -26.83 10.27
C VAL A 358 24.81 -27.56 9.64
N TYR A 359 23.59 -27.10 9.92
CA TYR A 359 22.36 -27.64 9.31
C TYR A 359 22.48 -27.84 7.79
N ALA A 360 23.05 -26.86 7.08
CA ALA A 360 23.27 -26.91 5.64
C ALA A 360 24.14 -28.11 5.22
N ASP A 361 25.21 -28.40 5.97
CA ASP A 361 26.11 -29.52 5.69
C ASP A 361 25.43 -30.87 5.97
N ARG A 362 24.67 -30.98 7.08
CA ARG A 362 23.89 -32.19 7.40
C ARG A 362 22.85 -32.47 6.31
N PHE A 363 22.15 -31.44 5.85
CA PHE A 363 21.16 -31.54 4.80
C PHE A 363 21.78 -31.96 3.46
N GLU A 364 22.85 -31.31 3.01
CA GLU A 364 23.50 -31.65 1.74
C GLU A 364 24.16 -33.03 1.76
N GLN A 365 24.74 -33.47 2.88
CA GLN A 365 25.26 -34.84 3.01
C GLN A 365 24.14 -35.89 2.92
N ALA A 366 23.03 -35.69 3.63
CA ALA A 366 21.90 -36.62 3.59
C ALA A 366 21.24 -36.66 2.20
N LYS A 367 21.11 -35.50 1.56
CA LYS A 367 20.62 -35.34 0.18
C LYS A 367 21.52 -36.05 -0.83
N GLY A 368 22.84 -35.79 -0.79
CA GLY A 368 23.80 -36.44 -1.67
C GLY A 368 23.83 -37.95 -1.50
N ALA A 369 23.80 -38.44 -0.25
CA ALA A 369 23.74 -39.86 0.05
C ALA A 369 22.47 -40.53 -0.50
N PHE A 370 21.32 -39.86 -0.42
CA PHE A 370 20.06 -40.34 -0.99
C PHE A 370 20.13 -40.39 -2.52
N TYR A 371 20.51 -39.29 -3.18
CA TYR A 371 20.58 -39.23 -4.65
C TYR A 371 21.54 -40.27 -5.22
N GLN A 372 22.68 -40.50 -4.58
CA GLN A 372 23.63 -41.54 -4.99
C GLN A 372 22.98 -42.94 -4.93
N SER A 373 22.27 -43.27 -3.85
CA SER A 373 21.60 -44.56 -3.72
C SER A 373 20.42 -44.74 -4.68
N LEU A 374 19.67 -43.66 -4.92
CA LEU A 374 18.58 -43.64 -5.88
C LEU A 374 19.12 -43.85 -7.30
N GLY A 375 20.23 -43.20 -7.64
CA GLY A 375 20.92 -43.36 -8.92
C GLY A 375 21.33 -44.82 -9.19
N TRP A 376 21.97 -45.49 -8.21
CA TRP A 376 22.33 -46.90 -8.34
C TRP A 376 21.11 -47.82 -8.50
N PHE A 377 20.04 -47.56 -7.75
CA PHE A 377 18.79 -48.31 -7.90
C PHE A 377 18.22 -48.14 -9.32
N ILE A 378 18.08 -46.90 -9.80
CA ILE A 378 17.53 -46.62 -11.14
C ILE A 378 18.41 -47.27 -12.23
N LEU A 379 19.73 -47.21 -12.08
CA LEU A 379 20.68 -47.82 -13.02
C LEU A 379 20.58 -49.36 -13.06
N SER A 380 20.10 -49.99 -11.98
CA SER A 380 19.89 -51.44 -11.94
C SER A 380 18.66 -51.92 -12.72
N LEU A 381 17.63 -51.08 -12.86
CA LEU A 381 16.34 -51.46 -13.44
C LEU A 381 16.45 -51.96 -14.90
N PRO A 382 17.19 -51.30 -15.82
CA PRO A 382 17.33 -51.80 -17.18
C PRO A 382 17.92 -53.20 -17.25
N VAL A 383 18.90 -53.53 -16.39
CA VAL A 383 19.52 -54.86 -16.35
C VAL A 383 18.50 -55.91 -15.94
N THR A 384 17.67 -55.63 -14.93
CA THR A 384 16.61 -56.54 -14.49
C THR A 384 15.54 -56.71 -15.57
N VAL A 385 15.11 -55.62 -16.21
CA VAL A 385 14.08 -55.65 -17.28
C VAL A 385 14.58 -56.42 -18.50
N LEU A 386 15.82 -56.19 -18.93
CA LEU A 386 16.43 -56.94 -20.04
C LEU A 386 16.58 -58.42 -19.70
N SER A 387 17.04 -58.73 -18.48
CA SER A 387 17.18 -60.11 -18.01
C SER A 387 15.82 -60.82 -17.99
N TYR A 388 14.76 -60.13 -17.56
CA TYR A 388 13.39 -60.66 -17.58
C TYR A 388 12.89 -60.94 -19.00
N GLY A 389 13.14 -60.02 -19.94
CA GLY A 389 12.84 -60.21 -21.35
C GLY A 389 13.54 -61.44 -21.94
N THR A 390 14.86 -61.56 -21.72
CA THR A 390 15.64 -62.71 -22.22
C THR A 390 15.17 -64.03 -21.62
N PHE A 391 14.90 -64.08 -20.33
CA PHE A 391 14.35 -65.27 -19.66
C PHE A 391 13.01 -65.68 -20.28
N ASN A 392 12.09 -64.74 -20.49
CA ASN A 392 10.79 -65.04 -21.12
C ASN A 392 10.95 -65.54 -22.56
N SER A 393 11.91 -65.00 -23.33
CA SER A 393 12.21 -65.49 -24.67
C SER A 393 12.68 -66.95 -24.65
N TYR A 394 13.64 -67.32 -23.80
CA TYR A 394 14.11 -68.70 -23.70
C TYR A 394 13.05 -69.65 -23.13
N MET A 395 12.27 -69.21 -22.15
CA MET A 395 11.14 -69.96 -21.62
C MET A 395 10.14 -70.31 -22.73
N SER A 396 9.79 -69.33 -23.56
CA SER A 396 8.87 -69.54 -24.69
C SER A 396 9.41 -70.56 -25.69
N LEU A 397 10.69 -70.44 -26.08
CA LEU A 397 11.35 -71.34 -27.02
C LEU A 397 11.42 -72.79 -26.52
N VAL A 398 11.76 -73.00 -25.24
CA VAL A 398 11.77 -74.33 -24.62
C VAL A 398 10.37 -74.94 -24.60
N SER A 399 9.33 -74.14 -24.32
CA SER A 399 7.95 -74.61 -24.26
C SER A 399 7.30 -74.90 -25.63
N SER A 400 7.74 -74.22 -26.69
CA SER A 400 7.09 -74.28 -28.02
C SER A 400 7.74 -75.23 -29.03
N SER A 401 8.92 -75.80 -28.73
CA SER A 401 9.71 -76.58 -29.72
C SER A 401 10.00 -78.04 -29.29
N PRO A 402 8.99 -78.92 -29.22
CA PRO A 402 9.16 -80.30 -28.77
C PRO A 402 9.85 -81.25 -29.77
N SER A 403 10.03 -80.87 -31.04
CA SER A 403 10.53 -81.75 -32.13
C SER A 403 11.94 -81.43 -32.64
N VAL A 404 12.77 -80.75 -31.85
CA VAL A 404 14.16 -80.40 -32.22
C VAL A 404 15.14 -81.48 -31.76
N SER A 405 16.27 -81.64 -32.46
CA SER A 405 17.34 -82.59 -32.10
C SER A 405 17.80 -82.44 -30.65
N GLU A 406 18.13 -83.55 -29.99
CA GLU A 406 18.51 -83.65 -28.57
C GLU A 406 19.64 -82.67 -28.16
N ARG A 407 20.63 -82.46 -29.03
CA ARG A 407 21.73 -81.49 -28.81
C ARG A 407 21.22 -80.05 -28.67
N THR A 408 20.23 -79.67 -29.47
CA THR A 408 19.64 -78.32 -29.45
C THR A 408 18.74 -78.13 -28.23
N GLN A 409 17.98 -79.17 -27.84
CA GLN A 409 17.20 -79.13 -26.60
C GLN A 409 18.09 -78.94 -25.37
N ASN A 410 19.18 -79.72 -25.24
CA ASN A 410 20.12 -79.55 -24.13
C ASN A 410 20.74 -78.15 -24.09
N THR A 411 21.09 -77.61 -25.27
CA THR A 411 21.65 -76.25 -25.38
C THR A 411 20.64 -75.18 -24.94
N LEU A 412 19.39 -75.28 -25.38
CA LEU A 412 18.31 -74.36 -24.97
C LEU A 412 18.01 -74.43 -23.48
N THR A 413 18.01 -75.64 -22.90
CA THR A 413 17.83 -75.85 -21.46
C THR A 413 18.93 -75.17 -20.64
N VAL A 414 20.20 -75.24 -21.07
CA VAL A 414 21.31 -74.54 -20.41
C VAL A 414 21.12 -73.02 -20.46
N TYR A 415 20.74 -72.47 -21.62
CA TYR A 415 20.46 -71.02 -21.74
C TYR A 415 19.23 -70.57 -20.94
N TYR A 416 18.21 -71.42 -20.82
CA TYR A 416 17.05 -71.16 -19.99
C TYR A 416 17.43 -71.03 -18.51
N TYR A 417 18.11 -72.02 -17.93
CA TYR A 417 18.56 -71.93 -16.54
C TYR A 417 19.61 -70.81 -16.35
N GLY A 418 20.46 -70.56 -17.34
CA GLY A 418 21.40 -69.44 -17.34
C GLY A 418 20.68 -68.09 -17.23
N SER A 419 19.72 -67.82 -18.13
CA SER A 419 18.92 -66.58 -18.09
C SER A 419 18.07 -66.46 -16.82
N GLN A 420 17.56 -67.58 -16.28
CA GLN A 420 16.84 -67.61 -15.01
C GLN A 420 17.72 -67.18 -13.83
N THR A 421 18.96 -67.67 -13.75
CA THR A 421 19.89 -67.27 -12.69
C THR A 421 20.27 -65.80 -12.79
N VAL A 422 20.53 -65.29 -14.00
CA VAL A 422 20.83 -63.87 -14.25
C VAL A 422 19.65 -62.97 -13.86
N LEU A 423 18.42 -63.39 -14.16
CA LEU A 423 17.21 -62.68 -13.72
C LEU A 423 17.12 -62.60 -12.19
N TRP A 424 17.24 -63.73 -11.48
CA TRP A 424 17.14 -63.72 -10.02
C TRP A 424 18.25 -62.91 -9.36
N ILE A 425 19.48 -62.99 -9.86
CA ILE A 425 20.60 -62.20 -9.36
C ILE A 425 20.35 -60.71 -9.58
N SER A 426 19.98 -60.31 -10.80
CA SER A 426 19.71 -58.89 -11.10
C SER A 426 18.51 -58.33 -10.32
N ALA A 427 17.45 -59.13 -10.12
CA ALA A 427 16.31 -58.76 -9.30
C ALA A 427 16.69 -58.59 -7.82
N ALA A 428 17.49 -59.50 -7.26
CA ALA A 428 17.97 -59.41 -5.88
C ALA A 428 18.87 -58.19 -5.64
N VAL A 429 19.76 -57.87 -6.60
CA VAL A 429 20.59 -56.66 -6.56
C VAL A 429 19.71 -55.41 -6.60
N SER A 430 18.74 -55.35 -7.52
CA SER A 430 17.84 -54.19 -7.63
C SER A 430 17.01 -53.99 -6.36
N ALA A 431 16.45 -55.06 -5.78
CA ALA A 431 15.68 -55.01 -4.55
C ALA A 431 16.53 -54.52 -3.34
N SER A 432 17.80 -54.94 -3.29
CA SER A 432 18.74 -54.50 -2.25
C SER A 432 19.05 -53.00 -2.37
N LEU A 433 19.28 -52.52 -3.61
CA LEU A 433 19.50 -51.11 -3.89
C LEU A 433 18.26 -50.26 -3.60
N ALA A 434 17.06 -50.76 -3.92
CA ALA A 434 15.79 -50.11 -3.59
C ALA A 434 15.65 -49.92 -2.07
N THR A 435 15.91 -50.98 -1.30
CA THR A 435 15.84 -50.96 0.17
C THR A 435 16.82 -49.94 0.76
N ASN A 436 18.06 -49.93 0.29
CA ASN A 436 19.06 -48.93 0.70
C ASN A 436 18.61 -47.49 0.38
N SER A 437 18.03 -47.28 -0.81
CA SER A 437 17.50 -45.96 -1.22
C SER A 437 16.36 -45.50 -0.31
N ILE A 438 15.46 -46.39 0.09
CA ILE A 438 14.37 -46.08 1.03
C ILE A 438 14.91 -45.69 2.41
N VAL A 439 15.88 -46.43 2.94
CA VAL A 439 16.51 -46.11 4.24
C VAL A 439 17.17 -44.72 4.19
N ARG A 440 17.86 -44.39 3.09
CA ARG A 440 18.48 -43.07 2.92
C ARG A 440 17.46 -41.95 2.74
N LEU A 441 16.32 -42.21 2.08
CA LEU A 441 15.22 -41.25 1.98
C LEU A 441 14.67 -40.87 3.37
N VAL A 442 14.47 -41.85 4.26
CA VAL A 442 14.01 -41.58 5.63
C VAL A 442 15.00 -40.71 6.40
N ARG A 443 16.32 -40.95 6.24
CA ARG A 443 17.36 -40.12 6.87
C ARG A 443 17.38 -38.70 6.32
N TYR A 444 17.21 -38.53 5.00
CA TYR A 444 17.09 -37.22 4.37
C TYR A 444 15.88 -36.43 4.90
N ILE A 445 14.71 -37.06 5.01
CA ILE A 445 13.50 -36.40 5.55
C ILE A 445 13.71 -35.97 7.01
N LYS A 446 14.39 -36.78 7.82
CA LYS A 446 14.71 -36.42 9.22
C LYS A 446 15.68 -35.25 9.31
N ALA A 447 16.65 -35.14 8.41
CA ALA A 447 17.60 -34.03 8.38
C ALA A 447 16.97 -32.71 7.89
N ALA A 448 15.79 -32.75 7.27
CA ALA A 448 15.07 -31.58 6.79
C ALA A 448 14.15 -30.93 7.84
N ARG A 449 13.85 -31.64 8.93
CA ARG A 449 13.13 -31.09 10.11
C ARG A 449 14.13 -30.53 11.10
#